data_AF-A0A0J1GR46-F1
#
_entry.id   AF-A0A0J1GR46-F1
#
_cell.length_a   1.000
_cell.length_b   1.000
_cell.length_c   1.000
_cell.angle_alpha   90.00
_cell.angle_beta   90.00
_cell.angle_gamma   90.00
#
_symmetry.space_group_name_H-M   'P 1'
#
loop_
_entity.id
_entity.type
_entity.pdbx_description
1 polymer ?
#
loop_
_entity_poly.entity_id
_entity_poly.type
_entity_poly.pdbx_seq_one_letter_code
_entity_poly.pdbx_strand_id
1 'polypeptide(L)'
;MEYQLFYSGDNKQLITYYPLGYGHIAKMRETMDQAESLREIFEKQASKKRLEDCQEQVRQAIRTGDNTDLDMLMMQLERAHIEFEETLNSYS
;
A
#
# COMPACT_ATOMS: atom_id res chain seq x y z
N MET A 1 -14.27 5.92 -36.50
CA MET A 1 -13.56 6.72 -35.48
C MET A 1 -14.48 6.80 -34.29
N GLU A 2 -14.14 6.11 -33.21
CA GLU A 2 -14.96 6.11 -32.00
C GLU A 2 -14.49 7.23 -31.07
N TYR A 3 -15.43 8.05 -30.63
CA TYR A 3 -15.20 9.17 -29.73
C TYR A 3 -15.87 8.84 -28.40
N GLN A 4 -15.14 8.98 -27.29
CA GLN A 4 -15.69 8.78 -25.97
C GLN A 4 -15.61 10.10 -25.19
N LEU A 5 -16.76 10.61 -24.74
CA LEU A 5 -16.85 11.80 -23.90
C LEU A 5 -16.57 11.43 -22.45
N PHE A 6 -15.64 12.16 -21.81
CA PHE A 6 -15.40 12.08 -20.38
C PHE A 6 -15.95 13.32 -19.69
N TYR A 7 -16.84 13.12 -18.72
CA TYR A 7 -17.34 14.16 -17.83
C TYR A 7 -16.66 14.01 -16.47
N SER A 8 -16.01 15.07 -15.98
CA SER A 8 -15.56 15.13 -14.59
C SER A 8 -16.71 15.59 -13.70
N GLY A 9 -16.97 14.82 -12.64
CA GLY A 9 -18.23 14.75 -11.91
C GLY A 9 -18.70 15.96 -11.12
N ASP A 10 -18.00 17.11 -11.09
CA ASP A 10 -18.46 18.25 -10.28
C ASP A 10 -18.15 19.65 -10.82
N ASN A 11 -17.63 19.77 -12.03
CA ASN A 11 -17.60 21.08 -12.70
C ASN A 11 -17.59 20.89 -14.21
N LYS A 12 -18.60 21.44 -14.89
CA LYS A 12 -18.82 21.34 -16.34
C LYS A 12 -17.77 22.11 -17.13
N GLN A 13 -16.49 21.72 -17.02
CA GLN A 13 -15.44 22.19 -17.91
C GLN A 13 -15.19 21.10 -18.96
N LEU A 14 -15.38 21.51 -20.22
CA LEU A 14 -15.12 20.71 -21.40
C LEU A 14 -13.62 20.42 -21.47
N ILE A 15 -13.20 19.19 -21.21
CA ILE A 15 -11.79 18.80 -21.40
C ILE A 15 -11.59 18.56 -22.90
N THR A 16 -10.66 19.31 -23.48
CA THR A 16 -10.33 19.39 -24.91
C THR A 16 -10.16 18.01 -25.56
N TYR A 17 -10.73 17.84 -26.75
CA TYR A 17 -10.62 16.65 -27.59
C TYR A 17 -9.19 16.50 -28.12
N TYR A 18 -8.45 15.51 -27.63
CA TYR A 18 -7.20 15.07 -28.27
C TYR A 18 -7.45 13.79 -29.08
N PRO A 19 -6.93 13.69 -30.32
CA PRO A 19 -6.95 12.43 -31.05
C PRO A 19 -6.21 11.38 -30.23
N LEU A 20 -6.82 10.21 -30.04
CA LEU A 20 -6.26 9.07 -29.31
C LEU A 20 -5.04 8.53 -30.06
N GLY A 21 -3.91 9.22 -29.95
CA GLY A 21 -2.60 8.71 -30.32
C GLY A 21 -2.18 7.69 -29.26
N TYR A 22 -1.74 6.52 -29.72
CA TYR A 22 -1.22 5.41 -28.90
C TYR A 22 -0.28 5.85 -27.76
N GLY A 23 0.44 6.97 -27.90
CA GLY A 23 1.33 7.53 -26.88
C GLY A 23 0.65 8.06 -25.62
N HIS A 24 -0.58 8.58 -25.67
CA HIS A 24 -1.27 9.08 -24.47
C HIS A 24 -1.81 7.93 -23.59
N ILE A 25 -2.32 6.87 -24.23
CA ILE A 25 -2.78 5.65 -23.54
C ILE A 25 -1.57 4.91 -22.94
N ALA A 26 -0.45 4.84 -23.68
CA ALA A 26 0.79 4.25 -23.17
C ALA A 26 1.32 4.99 -21.94
N LYS A 27 1.35 6.33 -21.97
CA LYS A 27 1.82 7.15 -20.85
C LYS A 27 0.92 7.06 -19.62
N MET A 28 -0.41 7.03 -19.79
CA MET A 28 -1.33 6.78 -18.68
C MET A 28 -1.11 5.39 -18.05
N ARG A 29 -0.93 4.37 -18.88
CA ARG A 29 -0.64 3.01 -18.42
C ARG A 29 0.68 2.94 -17.63
N GLU A 30 1.75 3.55 -18.13
CA GLU A 30 3.04 3.65 -17.41
C GLU A 30 2.90 4.37 -16.08
N THR A 31 2.15 5.48 -16.02
CA THR A 31 1.96 6.21 -14.75
C THR A 31 1.12 5.44 -13.73
N MET A 32 0.13 4.64 -14.19
CA MET A 32 -0.64 3.76 -13.30
C MET A 32 0.22 2.63 -12.76
N ASP A 33 1.06 2.03 -13.61
CA ASP A 33 1.98 0.96 -13.24
C ASP A 33 3.01 1.45 -12.20
N GLN A 34 3.58 2.64 -12.42
CA GLN A 34 4.50 3.28 -11.46
C GLN A 34 3.82 3.63 -10.13
N ALA A 35 2.56 4.08 -10.16
CA ALA A 35 1.82 4.40 -8.95
C ALA A 35 1.53 3.14 -8.12
N GLU A 36 1.22 2.02 -8.79
CA GLU A 36 1.01 0.73 -8.12
C GLU A 36 2.32 0.23 -7.50
N SER A 37 3.43 0.23 -8.24
CA SER A 37 4.74 -0.17 -7.70
C SER A 37 5.17 0.67 -6.50
N LEU A 38 4.88 1.97 -6.48
CA LEU A 38 5.17 2.82 -5.33
C LEU A 38 4.30 2.44 -4.12
N ARG A 39 3.01 2.18 -4.32
CA ARG A 39 2.10 1.72 -3.25
C ARG A 39 2.61 0.42 -2.64
N GLU A 40 2.99 -0.54 -3.46
CA GLU A 40 3.55 -1.82 -3.01
C GLU A 40 4.80 -1.64 -2.14
N ILE A 41 5.73 -0.78 -2.56
CA ILE A 41 6.94 -0.47 -1.78
C ILE A 41 6.57 0.15 -0.43
N PHE A 42 5.64 1.11 -0.41
CA PHE A 42 5.21 1.76 0.83
C PHE A 42 4.47 0.81 1.76
N GLU A 43 3.60 -0.06 1.23
CA GLU A 43 2.87 -1.06 2.02
C GLU A 43 3.84 -2.05 2.68
N LYS A 44 4.83 -2.55 1.94
CA LYS A 44 5.88 -3.42 2.46
C LYS A 44 6.75 -2.74 3.51
N GLN A 45 7.08 -1.45 3.33
CA GLN A 45 7.83 -0.69 4.33
C GLN A 45 6.99 -0.46 5.60
N ALA A 46 5.70 -0.17 5.45
CA ALA A 46 4.79 0.04 6.57
C ALA A 46 4.52 -1.25 7.35
N SER A 47 4.34 -2.39 6.69
CA SER A 47 4.19 -3.70 7.37
C SER A 47 5.48 -4.09 8.11
N LYS A 48 6.64 -3.90 7.48
CA LYS A 48 7.95 -4.13 8.12
C LYS A 48 8.12 -3.27 9.39
N LYS A 49 7.84 -1.97 9.31
CA LYS A 49 7.99 -1.07 10.46
C LYS A 49 7.07 -1.48 11.62
N ARG A 50 5.81 -1.84 11.33
CA ARG A 50 4.87 -2.33 12.36
C ARG A 50 5.39 -3.59 13.05
N LEU A 51 6.01 -4.51 12.31
CA LEU A 51 6.63 -5.71 12.88
C LEU A 51 7.80 -5.35 13.80
N GLU A 52 8.69 -4.45 13.39
CA GLU A 52 9.81 -3.96 14.22
C GLU A 52 9.32 -3.28 15.51
N ASP A 53 8.29 -2.45 15.42
CA ASP A 53 7.69 -1.76 16.57
C ASP A 53 7.06 -2.76 17.57
N CYS A 54 6.39 -3.81 17.08
CA CYS A 54 5.83 -4.86 17.95
C CYS A 54 6.94 -5.69 18.64
N GLN A 55 8.01 -6.01 17.91
CA GLN A 55 9.16 -6.73 18.49
C GLN A 55 9.82 -5.94 19.61
N GLU A 56 9.98 -4.63 19.44
CA GLU A 56 10.57 -3.78 20.46
C GLU A 56 9.68 -3.68 21.70
N GLN A 57 8.36 -3.57 21.53
CA GLN A 57 7.41 -3.58 22.65
C GLN A 57 7.47 -4.90 23.44
N VAL A 58 7.48 -6.05 22.76
CA VAL A 58 7.65 -7.35 23.41
C VAL A 58 8.98 -7.42 24.17
N ARG A 59 10.09 -6.95 23.58
CA ARG A 59 11.39 -6.90 24.26
C ARG A 59 11.35 -6.01 25.50
N GLN A 60 10.68 -4.87 25.43
CA GLN A 60 10.54 -3.96 26.58
C GLN A 60 9.69 -4.57 27.69
N ALA A 61 8.58 -5.23 27.37
CA ALA A 61 7.76 -5.96 28.32
C ALA A 61 8.57 -7.05 29.05
N ILE A 62 9.34 -7.86 28.29
CA ILE A 62 10.23 -8.88 28.85
C ILE A 62 11.30 -8.26 29.77
N ARG A 63 11.92 -7.15 29.35
CA ARG A 63 12.97 -6.47 30.14
C ARG A 63 12.45 -5.86 31.43
N THR A 64 11.23 -5.33 31.42
CA THR A 64 10.60 -4.70 32.58
C THR A 64 9.93 -5.72 33.50
N GLY A 65 9.73 -6.96 33.02
CA GLY A 65 9.01 -8.01 33.74
C GLY A 65 7.50 -7.77 33.79
N ASP A 66 6.98 -6.84 33.00
CA ASP A 66 5.55 -6.58 32.89
C ASP A 66 4.92 -7.62 31.95
N ASN A 67 4.47 -8.71 32.55
CA ASN A 67 3.84 -9.81 31.82
C ASN A 67 2.33 -9.61 31.62
N THR A 68 1.75 -8.53 32.15
CA THR A 68 0.30 -8.30 32.13
C THR A 68 -0.24 -8.23 30.70
N ASP A 69 0.56 -7.66 29.80
CA ASP A 69 0.22 -7.45 28.40
C ASP A 69 1.02 -8.33 27.43
N LEU A 70 1.86 -9.25 27.94
CA LEU A 70 2.79 -10.03 27.10
C LEU A 70 2.04 -10.92 26.11
N ASP A 71 0.95 -11.57 26.55
CA ASP A 71 0.12 -12.40 25.67
C ASP A 71 -0.53 -11.57 24.55
N MET A 72 -1.01 -10.37 24.87
CA MET A 72 -1.56 -9.44 23.87
C MET A 72 -0.48 -8.98 22.89
N LEU A 73 0.71 -8.61 23.39
CA LEU A 73 1.84 -8.18 22.56
C LEU A 73 2.34 -9.32 21.67
N MET A 74 2.32 -10.56 22.15
CA MET A 74 2.64 -11.74 21.35
C MET A 74 1.62 -11.97 20.23
N MET A 75 0.32 -11.84 20.52
CA MET A 75 -0.71 -11.93 19.48
C MET A 75 -0.56 -10.83 18.43
N GLN A 76 -0.24 -9.59 18.85
CA GLN A 76 0.04 -8.49 17.92
C GLN A 76 1.28 -8.75 17.07
N LEU A 77 2.33 -9.32 17.66
CA LEU A 77 3.55 -9.70 16.96
C LEU A 77 3.27 -10.77 15.90
N GLU A 78 2.51 -11.81 16.25
CA GLU A 78 2.11 -12.86 15.31
C GLU A 78 1.26 -12.29 14.16
N ARG A 79 0.31 -11.40 14.48
CA ARG A 79 -0.48 -10.72 13.46
C ARG A 79 0.37 -9.87 12.53
N ALA A 80 1.31 -9.09 13.07
CA ALA A 80 2.22 -8.26 12.27
C ALA A 80 3.15 -9.12 11.39
N HIS A 81 3.54 -10.31 11.87
CA HIS A 81 4.33 -11.25 11.09
C HIS A 81 3.55 -11.78 9.88
N ILE A 82 2.30 -12.21 10.09
CA ILE A 82 1.42 -12.67 9.03
C ILE A 82 1.19 -11.55 8.00
N GLU A 83 0.90 -10.32 8.44
CA GLU A 83 0.71 -9.17 7.53
C GLU A 83 1.98 -8.89 6.71
N PHE A 84 3.17 -9.00 7.32
CA PHE A 84 4.42 -8.83 6.59
C PHE A 84 4.62 -9.94 5.56
N GLU A 85 4.37 -11.20 5.92
CA GLU A 85 4.46 -12.34 4.99
C GLU A 85 3.43 -12.24 3.84
N GLU A 86 2.21 -11.78 4.11
CA GLU A 86 1.21 -11.48 3.08
C GLU A 86 1.73 -10.40 2.12
N THR A 87 2.38 -9.34 2.60
CA THR A 87 3.03 -8.34 1.74
C THR A 87 4.26 -8.85 0.98
N LEU A 88 4.80 -10.03 1.32
CA LEU A 88 5.86 -10.68 0.55
C LEU A 88 5.28 -11.64 -0.50
N ASN A 89 4.25 -12.39 -0.12
CA ASN A 89 3.63 -13.43 -0.94
C ASN A 89 2.63 -12.89 -1.97
N SER A 90 2.04 -11.71 -1.73
CA SER A 90 1.14 -11.06 -2.70
C SER A 90 1.82 -10.67 -4.01
N TYR A 91 3.15 -10.80 -4.10
CA TYR A 91 3.97 -10.29 -5.20
C TYR A 91 5.06 -11.27 -5.70
N SER A 92 4.93 -12.58 -5.42
CA SER A 92 5.73 -13.65 -6.07
C SER A 92 4.93 -14.34 -7.17
#